data_AF-A0A9X1V5T2-F1
#
_entry.id   AF-A0A9X1V5T2-F1
#
_cell.length_a   1.000
_cell.length_b   1.000
_cell.length_c   1.000
_cell.angle_alpha   90.00
_cell.angle_beta   90.00
_cell.angle_gamma   90.00
#
_symmetry.space_group_name_H-M   'P 1'
#
loop_
_entity.id
_entity.type
_entity.pdbx_description
1 polymer ?
#
loop_
_entity_poly.entity_id
_entity_poly.type
_entity_poly.pdbx_seq_one_letter_code
_entity_poly.pdbx_strand_id
1 'polypeptide(L)'
;MNIYSGFVVYTAYYVEINDEVADFDILREVQLYVDRAVKDVARTKYVFETHFHADFVSGHLDLKNEAGAEIVFGPLAKPIYEATMAHHGKVLFIA
;
A
#
# COMPACT_ATOMS: atom_id res chain seq x y z
N MET A 1 -5.43 7.44 -7.13
CA MET A 1 -6.27 6.89 -8.22
C MET A 1 -7.62 6.59 -7.59
N ASN A 2 -8.72 7.19 -8.05
CA ASN A 2 -10.03 6.83 -7.49
C ASN A 2 -10.52 5.57 -8.19
N ILE A 3 -10.51 4.44 -7.48
CA ILE A 3 -10.97 3.17 -7.99
C ILE A 3 -12.29 2.89 -7.26
N TYR A 4 -13.37 2.77 -8.03
CA TYR A 4 -14.70 2.48 -7.50
C TYR A 4 -15.05 1.04 -7.83
N SER A 5 -15.27 0.21 -6.80
CA SER A 5 -15.96 -1.08 -7.00
C SER A 5 -17.46 -0.81 -6.89
N GLY A 6 -18.30 -1.52 -7.65
CA GLY A 6 -19.73 -1.23 -7.77
C GLY A 6 -20.57 -1.33 -6.48
N PHE A 7 -19.97 -1.67 -5.34
CA PHE A 7 -20.63 -1.80 -4.03
C PHE A 7 -19.85 -1.18 -2.86
N VAL A 8 -18.55 -0.94 -3.00
CA VAL A 8 -17.68 -0.40 -1.94
C VAL A 8 -17.01 0.88 -2.43
N VAL A 9 -17.25 1.98 -1.73
CA VAL A 9 -16.56 3.25 -1.96
C VAL A 9 -15.30 3.24 -1.11
N TYR A 10 -14.15 3.16 -1.76
CA TYR A 10 -12.85 3.25 -1.11
C TYR A 10 -11.96 4.25 -1.87
N THR A 11 -10.83 4.63 -1.29
CA THR A 11 -9.84 5.47 -1.96
C THR A 11 -8.45 4.95 -1.67
N ALA A 12 -7.73 4.58 -2.72
CA ALA A 12 -6.32 4.25 -2.65
C ALA A 12 -5.46 5.41 -3.19
N TYR A 13 -4.33 5.62 -2.52
CA TYR A 13 -3.35 6.63 -2.93
C TYR A 13 -2.10 5.96 -3.47
N TYR A 14 -1.56 6.54 -4.54
CA TYR A 14 -0.28 6.20 -5.15
C TYR A 14 0.53 7.49 -5.15
N VAL A 15 1.63 7.51 -4.37
CA VAL A 15 2.50 8.68 -4.22
C VAL A 15 3.88 8.32 -4.72
N GLU A 16 4.35 9.00 -5.76
CA GLU A 16 5.63 8.72 -6.41
C GLU A 16 6.56 9.93 -6.33
N ILE A 17 7.82 9.69 -5.97
CA ILE A 17 8.91 10.67 -5.99
C ILE A 17 10.18 9.94 -6.42
N ASN A 18 10.89 10.47 -7.43
CA ASN A 18 12.15 9.92 -7.97
C ASN A 18 12.16 8.39 -8.07
N ASP A 19 11.20 7.83 -8.81
CA ASP A 19 11.09 6.39 -9.09
C ASP A 19 10.81 5.52 -7.83
N GLU A 20 10.49 6.10 -6.68
CA GLU A 20 10.00 5.38 -5.50
C GLU A 20 8.51 5.68 -5.22
N VAL A 21 7.75 4.63 -4.93
CA VAL A 21 6.30 4.71 -4.71
C VAL A 21 5.93 4.29 -3.28
N ALA A 22 4.99 5.04 -2.71
CA ALA A 22 4.18 4.64 -1.56
C ALA A 22 2.72 4.45 -1.97
N ASP A 23 2.23 3.23 -1.81
CA ASP A 23 0.83 2.83 -2.02
C ASP A 23 0.07 2.82 -0.68
N PHE A 24 -1.22 3.18 -0.68
CA PHE A 24 -2.04 3.27 0.53
C PHE A 24 -3.40 2.60 0.34
N ASP A 25 -3.79 1.74 1.28
CA ASP A 25 -5.10 1.09 1.39
C ASP A 25 -5.57 0.46 0.07
N ILE A 26 -4.69 -0.34 -0.54
CA ILE A 26 -4.91 -0.90 -1.87
C ILE A 26 -5.87 -2.09 -1.86
N LEU A 27 -6.64 -2.25 -2.93
CA LEU A 27 -7.43 -3.48 -3.15
C LEU A 27 -6.56 -4.69 -3.43
N ARG A 28 -7.19 -5.86 -3.29
CA ARG A 28 -6.63 -7.17 -3.63
C ARG A 28 -6.12 -7.29 -5.06
N GLU A 29 -6.72 -6.59 -6.03
CA GLU A 29 -6.26 -6.59 -7.42
C GLU A 29 -4.97 -5.76 -7.58
N VAL A 30 -3.83 -6.33 -7.18
CA VAL A 30 -2.54 -5.63 -7.09
C VAL A 30 -1.92 -5.30 -8.45
N GLN A 31 -2.27 -6.03 -9.51
CA GLN A 31 -1.69 -5.85 -10.84
C GLN A 31 -1.85 -4.42 -11.36
N LEU A 32 -2.96 -3.74 -11.02
CA LEU A 32 -3.18 -2.35 -11.43
C LEU A 32 -2.13 -1.38 -10.86
N TYR A 33 -1.62 -1.67 -9.66
CA TYR A 33 -0.59 -0.87 -8.98
C TYR A 33 0.80 -1.23 -9.50
N VAL A 34 1.07 -2.53 -9.69
CA VAL A 34 2.32 -3.02 -10.28
C VAL A 34 2.51 -2.48 -11.70
N ASP A 35 1.49 -2.60 -12.55
CA ASP A 35 1.52 -2.09 -13.93
C ASP A 35 1.71 -0.58 -13.95
N ARG A 36 1.12 0.14 -12.97
CA ARG A 36 1.28 1.58 -12.85
C ARG A 36 2.73 1.95 -12.53
N ALA A 37 3.32 1.33 -11.51
CA ALA A 37 4.72 1.56 -11.13
C ALA A 37 5.67 1.22 -12.28
N VAL A 38 5.48 0.09 -12.96
CA VAL A 38 6.28 -0.30 -14.13
C VAL A 38 6.16 0.72 -15.26
N LYS A 39 4.95 1.21 -15.54
CA LYS A 39 4.71 2.23 -16.57
C LYS A 39 5.41 3.55 -16.25
N ASP A 40 5.43 3.93 -14.98
CA ASP A 40 6.06 5.16 -14.51
C ASP A 40 7.58 4.99 -14.26
N VAL A 41 8.13 3.79 -14.52
CA VAL A 41 9.55 3.43 -14.29
C VAL A 41 9.93 3.53 -12.81
N ALA A 42 8.95 3.34 -11.93
CA ALA A 42 9.08 3.44 -10.49
C ALA A 42 8.99 2.07 -9.79
N ARG A 43 9.42 2.01 -8.54
CA ARG A 43 9.36 0.84 -7.67
C ARG A 43 8.55 1.14 -6.42
N THR A 44 7.57 0.29 -6.11
CA THR A 44 6.87 0.34 -4.82
C THR A 44 7.80 -0.04 -3.69
N LYS A 45 8.04 0.94 -2.82
CA LYS A 45 8.84 0.79 -1.60
C LYS A 45 7.97 0.45 -0.40
N TYR A 46 6.82 1.11 -0.28
CA TYR A 46 5.90 0.94 0.85
C TYR A 46 4.49 0.66 0.39
N VAL A 47 3.82 -0.21 1.13
CA VAL A 47 2.36 -0.30 1.15
C VAL A 47 1.86 -0.02 2.56
N PHE A 48 1.09 1.05 2.70
CA PHE A 48 0.54 1.51 3.95
C PHE A 48 -0.88 1.01 4.12
N GLU A 49 -1.15 0.44 5.28
CA GLU A 49 -2.50 0.11 5.73
C GLU A 49 -2.85 1.05 6.88
N THR A 50 -3.83 1.92 6.66
CA THR A 50 -4.25 2.90 7.68
C THR A 50 -4.93 2.20 8.85
N HIS A 51 -5.64 1.11 8.58
CA HIS A 51 -6.32 0.26 9.55
C HIS A 51 -6.59 -1.13 8.97
N PHE A 52 -7.08 -2.05 9.80
CA PHE A 52 -7.65 -3.30 9.29
C PHE A 52 -9.01 -3.01 8.66
N HIS A 53 -9.07 -3.10 7.34
CA HIS A 53 -10.30 -2.91 6.56
C HIS A 53 -11.32 -4.01 6.88
N ALA A 54 -12.57 -3.60 7.09
CA ALA A 54 -13.68 -4.51 7.42
C ALA A 54 -14.65 -4.70 6.23
N ASP A 55 -14.46 -3.89 5.20
CA ASP A 55 -15.32 -3.66 4.06
C ASP A 55 -14.71 -4.14 2.74
N PHE A 56 -13.38 -4.26 2.68
CA PHE A 56 -12.68 -4.90 1.57
C PHE A 56 -11.46 -5.72 2.03
N VAL A 57 -10.99 -6.59 1.13
CA VAL A 57 -9.76 -7.34 1.33
C VAL A 57 -8.61 -6.55 0.71
N SER A 58 -7.67 -6.10 1.52
CA SER A 58 -6.49 -5.39 1.04
C SER A 58 -5.51 -6.31 0.29
N GLY A 59 -4.84 -5.76 -0.72
CA GLY A 59 -3.81 -6.42 -1.52
C GLY A 59 -2.38 -6.30 -0.97
N HIS A 60 -2.16 -5.72 0.21
CA HIS A 60 -0.79 -5.44 0.71
C HIS A 60 0.14 -6.67 0.79
N LEU A 61 -0.38 -7.87 1.07
CA LEU A 61 0.42 -9.10 1.07
C LEU A 61 0.86 -9.50 -0.35
N ASP A 62 -0.06 -9.41 -1.30
CA ASP A 62 0.22 -9.75 -2.70
C ASP A 62 1.18 -8.72 -3.31
N LEU A 63 1.02 -7.43 -2.99
CA LEU A 63 1.94 -6.38 -3.44
C LEU A 63 3.33 -6.52 -2.82
N LYS A 64 3.44 -6.91 -1.54
CA LYS A 64 4.73 -7.28 -0.93
C LYS A 64 5.41 -8.41 -1.72
N ASN A 65 4.65 -9.43 -2.11
CA ASN A 65 5.20 -10.58 -2.84
C ASN A 65 5.62 -10.22 -4.27
N GLU A 66 4.84 -9.41 -4.98
CA GLU A 66 5.08 -9.08 -6.39
C GLU A 66 6.10 -7.94 -6.58
N ALA A 67 6.04 -6.89 -5.74
CA ALA A 67 6.86 -5.69 -5.89
C ALA A 67 7.98 -5.57 -4.82
N GLY A 68 7.99 -6.44 -3.81
CA GLY A 68 8.93 -6.36 -2.70
C GLY A 68 8.65 -5.18 -1.76
N ALA A 69 7.42 -4.69 -1.73
CA ALA A 69 7.00 -3.56 -0.91
C ALA A 69 7.03 -3.91 0.59
N GLU A 70 7.47 -2.96 1.42
CA GLU A 70 7.39 -3.08 2.88
C GLU A 70 5.98 -2.70 3.35
N ILE A 71 5.34 -3.60 4.09
CA ILE A 71 4.01 -3.35 4.66
C ILE A 71 4.17 -2.51 5.93
N VAL A 72 3.43 -1.40 6.02
CA VAL A 72 3.49 -0.48 7.16
C VAL A 72 2.11 -0.28 7.77
N PHE A 73 2.03 -0.44 9.10
CA PHE A 73 0.84 -0.18 9.90
C PHE A 73 1.11 0.86 11.01
N GLY A 74 0.05 1.45 11.56
CA GLY A 74 0.11 2.26 12.78
C GLY A 74 0.35 1.42 14.04
N PRO A 75 0.82 2.01 15.16
CA PRO A 75 1.58 1.31 16.22
C PRO A 75 0.79 0.27 17.02
N LEU A 76 -0.54 0.29 16.91
CA LEU A 76 -1.43 -0.60 17.64
C LEU A 76 -1.89 -1.81 16.81
N ALA A 77 -1.58 -1.85 15.50
CA ALA A 77 -1.93 -3.00 14.70
C ALA A 77 -1.12 -4.22 15.13
N LYS A 78 -1.76 -5.40 15.08
CA LYS A 78 -1.16 -6.68 15.45
C LYS A 78 -1.40 -7.69 14.34
N PRO A 79 -0.80 -7.49 13.15
CA PRO A 79 -0.91 -8.46 12.08
C PRO A 79 -0.23 -9.77 12.49
N ILE A 80 -0.70 -10.88 11.92
CA ILE A 80 -0.11 -12.22 12.12
C ILE A 80 1.07 -12.49 11.17
N TYR A 81 1.52 -11.46 10.46
CA TYR A 81 2.59 -11.48 9.46
C TYR A 81 3.55 -10.32 9.71
N GLU A 82 4.71 -10.38 9.07
CA GLU A 82 5.73 -9.35 9.18
C GLU A 82 5.29 -8.04 8.52
N ALA A 83 5.25 -6.99 9.33
CA ALA A 83 5.00 -5.62 8.92
C ALA A 83 5.75 -4.65 9.84
N THR A 84 6.04 -3.46 9.34
CA THR A 84 6.64 -2.38 10.12
C THR A 84 5.56 -1.63 10.89
N MET A 85 5.76 -1.55 12.20
CA MET A 85 4.88 -0.81 13.10
C MET A 85 5.38 0.63 13.26
N ALA A 86 4.82 1.55 12.48
CA ALA A 86 5.10 2.98 12.61
C ALA A 86 4.54 3.50 13.95
N HIS A 87 5.22 4.45 14.57
CA HIS A 87 4.76 5.12 15.79
C HIS A 87 4.50 6.61 15.52
N HIS A 88 3.81 7.27 16.45
CA HIS A 88 3.59 8.72 16.35
C HIS A 88 4.91 9.47 16.19
N GLY A 89 5.00 10.34 15.17
CA GLY A 89 6.21 11.10 14.84
C GLY A 89 7.27 10.32 14.04
N LYS A 90 7.06 9.02 13.74
CA LYS A 90 7.91 8.28 12.80
C LYS A 90 7.78 8.90 11.41
N VAL A 91 8.92 9.32 10.85
CA VAL A 91 9.02 9.77 9.47
C VAL A 91 9.54 8.61 8.61
N LEU A 92 8.89 8.38 7.47
CA LEU A 92 9.28 7.43 6.43
C LEU A 92 9.53 8.21 5.15
N PHE A 93 10.61 7.86 4.45
CA PHE A 93 11.09 8.59 3.29
C PHE A 93 10.96 7.72 2.04
N ILE A 94 10.37 8.30 0.99
CA ILE A 94 10.53 7.85 -0.38
C ILE A 94 11.40 8.90 -1.08
N ALA A 95 12.47 8.43 -1.72
CA ALA A 95 13.58 9.19 -2.31
C ALA A 95 14.40 10.09 -1.36
#